data_AF-A0A537CWW2-F1
#
_entry.id   AF-A0A537CWW2-F1
#
_cell.length_a   1.000
_cell.length_b   1.000
_cell.length_c   1.000
_cell.angle_alpha   90.00
_cell.angle_beta   90.00
_cell.angle_gamma   90.00
#
_symmetry.space_group_name_H-M   'P 1'
#
loop_
_entity.id
_entity.type
_entity.pdbx_description
1 polymer ?
#
loop_
_entity_poly.entity_id
_entity_poly.type
_entity_poly.pdbx_seq_one_letter_code
_entity_poly.pdbx_strand_id
1 'polypeptide(L)'
;MLSSRPTSSPGCPGRRRRCWRARTGCGRRRGSQRGVEWWPWRFRLMRGGFRMIKTFAALAALALSTSAQTAAAQDYPAREIRAICNYAAGSGADLIVRFYSDQLSRLAGKPVIVENKPGAQGMVANEFVAKARPDGLTILITPVSSTVNLAPSLFRQLSYDPQKDFAAVTTLATVSFTLAVDAKKPIHSIQELVAHLKAQPRQGFYGAT
;
A
#
# COMPACT_ATOMS: atom_id res chain seq x y z
N MET A 1 45.31 0.95 23.36
CA MET A 1 46.09 2.07 22.78
C MET A 1 46.20 1.76 21.30
N LEU A 2 45.68 2.48 20.31
CA LEU A 2 45.27 3.87 20.07
C LEU A 2 44.24 3.76 18.89
N SER A 3 43.05 4.36 18.90
CA SER A 3 42.77 5.79 18.60
C SER A 3 43.52 6.21 17.32
N SER A 4 42.96 6.51 16.15
CA SER A 4 41.92 7.47 15.74
C SER A 4 42.40 8.07 14.41
N ARG A 5 41.48 8.46 13.51
CA ARG A 5 41.72 9.11 12.19
C ARG A 5 42.58 10.39 12.28
N PRO A 6 43.18 10.89 11.17
CA PRO A 6 42.53 11.94 10.33
C PRO A 6 42.80 11.78 8.80
N THR A 7 41.82 11.88 7.89
CA THR A 7 41.36 13.05 7.09
C THR A 7 42.37 13.76 6.15
N SER A 8 42.16 13.61 4.83
CA SER A 8 42.30 14.61 3.73
C SER A 8 42.00 13.85 2.41
N SER A 9 41.20 14.26 1.42
CA SER A 9 40.92 15.58 0.82
C SER A 9 39.58 15.53 0.04
N PRO A 10 38.83 16.63 -0.12
CA PRO A 10 37.81 16.74 -1.15
C PRO A 10 38.23 17.68 -2.30
N GLY A 11 37.79 17.32 -3.50
CA GLY A 11 38.01 18.07 -4.74
C GLY A 11 37.12 19.31 -4.91
N CYS A 12 37.55 20.14 -5.85
CA CYS A 12 36.84 21.27 -6.47
C CYS A 12 35.93 20.80 -7.63
N PRO A 13 35.15 21.68 -8.30
CA PRO A 13 34.31 22.77 -7.78
C PRO A 13 32.89 22.77 -8.43
N GLY A 14 31.97 23.56 -7.87
CA GLY A 14 30.95 24.24 -8.68
C GLY A 14 29.55 23.64 -8.75
N ARG A 15 28.65 24.09 -7.88
CA ARG A 15 27.27 24.49 -8.29
C ARG A 15 26.65 25.44 -7.26
N ARG A 16 26.56 26.70 -7.66
CA ARG A 16 25.94 27.80 -6.91
C ARG A 16 24.45 27.52 -6.72
N ARG A 17 24.00 27.51 -5.45
CA ARG A 17 22.57 27.56 -5.09
C ARG A 17 22.09 29.00 -5.25
N ARG A 18 21.05 29.20 -6.06
CA ARG A 18 20.31 30.47 -6.20
C ARG A 18 19.47 30.69 -4.94
N CYS A 19 19.89 31.62 -4.09
CA CYS A 19 18.99 32.32 -3.18
C CYS A 19 18.26 33.41 -3.99
N TRP A 20 16.95 33.28 -4.15
CA TRP A 20 16.12 34.38 -4.64
C TRP A 20 15.85 35.35 -3.50
N ARG A 21 16.63 36.45 -3.47
CA ARG A 21 16.24 37.71 -2.84
C ARG A 21 15.32 38.44 -3.82
N ALA A 22 14.11 38.76 -3.40
CA ALA A 22 13.33 39.83 -4.02
C ALA A 22 13.37 41.05 -3.09
N ARG A 23 13.86 42.16 -3.63
CA ARG A 23 13.81 43.51 -3.06
C ARG A 23 12.81 44.32 -3.89
N THR A 24 12.42 45.46 -3.33
CA THR A 24 11.58 46.55 -3.87
C THR A 24 10.08 46.30 -3.63
N GLY A 25 9.32 47.14 -2.94
CA GLY A 25 9.47 48.55 -2.61
C GLY A 25 8.38 49.34 -3.31
N CYS A 26 7.27 49.63 -2.63
CA CYS A 26 6.29 50.60 -3.12
C CYS A 26 5.55 51.28 -1.95
N GLY A 27 5.88 52.56 -1.74
CA GLY A 27 4.94 53.65 -1.44
C GLY A 27 4.09 53.57 -0.17
N ARG A 28 4.62 54.10 0.94
CA ARG A 28 3.83 54.56 2.10
C ARG A 28 3.47 56.04 1.90
N ARG A 29 2.18 56.39 1.88
CA ARG A 29 1.72 57.77 2.13
C ARG A 29 0.76 57.82 3.33
N ARG A 30 1.03 58.81 4.18
CA ARG A 30 0.39 59.19 5.45
C ARG A 30 -1.03 59.75 5.25
N GLY A 31 -1.81 59.69 6.32
CA GLY A 31 -2.88 60.66 6.61
C GLY A 31 -3.88 60.07 7.61
N SER A 32 -3.66 60.22 8.91
CA SER A 32 -4.28 61.28 9.74
C SER A 32 -5.74 60.98 10.10
N GLN A 33 -5.92 60.31 11.24
CA GLN A 33 -7.19 60.33 11.97
C GLN A 33 -7.39 61.71 12.60
N ARG A 34 -8.46 62.40 12.21
CA ARG A 34 -9.10 63.45 13.01
C ARG A 34 -10.60 63.23 12.93
N GLY A 35 -11.24 63.10 14.08
CA GLY A 35 -12.68 63.03 14.20
C GLY A 35 -13.32 64.36 13.84
N VAL A 36 -14.53 64.27 13.29
CA VAL A 36 -15.54 65.34 13.37
C VAL A 36 -16.87 64.64 13.62
N GLU A 37 -17.48 65.03 14.72
CA GLU A 37 -18.81 64.65 15.21
C GLU A 37 -19.92 65.36 14.40
N TRP A 38 -21.17 65.33 14.88
CA TRP A 38 -22.39 66.05 14.41
C TRP A 38 -23.47 65.22 13.65
N TRP A 39 -24.23 64.40 14.43
CA TRP A 39 -25.70 64.45 14.67
C TRP A 39 -26.72 64.30 13.48
N PRO A 40 -28.01 63.96 13.73
CA PRO A 40 -28.61 62.62 13.61
C PRO A 40 -29.74 62.60 12.55
N TRP A 41 -30.75 61.73 12.68
CA TRP A 41 -32.08 61.69 12.01
C TRP A 41 -32.38 60.38 11.22
N ARG A 42 -33.11 59.49 11.92
CA ARG A 42 -34.24 58.65 11.44
C ARG A 42 -34.05 57.90 10.11
N PHE A 43 -33.77 56.60 10.21
CA PHE A 43 -34.37 55.61 9.30
C PHE A 43 -35.11 54.52 10.07
N ARG A 44 -36.39 54.84 10.26
CA ARG A 44 -37.57 53.98 10.26
C ARG A 44 -37.29 52.48 10.03
N LEU A 45 -37.62 51.70 11.07
CA LEU A 45 -37.81 50.24 11.02
C LEU A 45 -38.51 49.79 9.72
N MET A 46 -37.86 48.88 8.99
CA MET A 46 -38.57 47.89 8.17
C MET A 46 -38.41 46.51 8.81
N ARG A 47 -39.34 46.18 9.71
CA ARG A 47 -39.69 44.80 10.04
C ARG A 47 -40.42 44.21 8.83
N GLY A 48 -39.73 43.45 7.98
CA GLY A 48 -40.39 42.88 6.79
C GLY A 48 -39.75 41.70 6.06
N GLY A 49 -38.49 41.31 6.36
CA GLY A 49 -37.80 40.29 5.56
C GLY A 49 -37.61 38.91 6.22
N PHE A 50 -37.91 38.77 7.51
CA PHE A 50 -37.43 37.60 8.27
C PHE A 50 -38.29 36.32 8.14
N ARG A 51 -39.48 36.40 7.52
CA ARG A 51 -40.35 35.23 7.30
C ARG A 51 -40.04 34.50 5.98
N MET A 52 -39.57 35.21 4.95
CA MET A 52 -39.36 34.65 3.61
C MET A 52 -38.01 33.90 3.47
N ILE A 53 -37.00 34.30 4.25
CA ILE A 53 -35.70 33.61 4.33
C ILE A 53 -35.84 32.28 5.10
N LYS A 54 -36.70 32.23 6.13
CA LYS A 54 -36.95 31.00 6.91
C LYS A 54 -37.64 29.91 6.09
N THR A 55 -38.54 30.28 5.17
CA THR A 55 -39.23 29.33 4.29
C THR A 55 -38.31 28.79 3.19
N PHE A 56 -37.40 29.61 2.64
CA PHE A 56 -36.39 29.14 1.67
C PHE A 56 -35.35 28.23 2.32
N ALA A 57 -34.91 28.53 3.55
CA ALA A 57 -33.98 27.67 4.28
C ALA A 57 -34.61 26.31 4.64
N ALA A 58 -35.90 26.28 4.98
CA ALA A 58 -36.61 25.03 5.27
C ALA A 58 -36.81 24.16 4.01
N LEU A 59 -37.10 24.76 2.86
CA LEU A 59 -37.22 24.06 1.58
C LEU A 59 -35.86 23.53 1.08
N ALA A 60 -34.77 24.29 1.27
CA ALA A 60 -33.43 23.81 0.96
C ALA A 60 -33.01 22.64 1.88
N ALA A 61 -33.35 22.69 3.17
CA ALA A 61 -33.10 21.59 4.10
C ALA A 61 -33.92 20.33 3.76
N LEU A 62 -35.17 20.48 3.28
CA LEU A 62 -35.99 19.37 2.78
C LEU A 62 -35.43 18.77 1.47
N ALA A 63 -34.88 19.61 0.59
CA ALA A 63 -34.28 19.16 -0.67
C ALA A 63 -32.92 18.45 -0.47
N LEU A 64 -32.15 18.82 0.56
CA LEU A 64 -30.94 18.08 0.92
C LEU A 64 -31.25 16.75 1.62
N SER A 65 -32.37 16.63 2.34
CA SER A 65 -32.74 15.39 3.03
C SER A 65 -33.32 14.32 2.09
N THR A 66 -33.81 14.69 0.90
CA THR A 66 -34.20 13.72 -0.14
C THR A 66 -33.02 13.27 -1.03
N SER A 67 -31.87 13.95 -0.94
CA SER A 67 -30.64 13.56 -1.65
C SER A 67 -29.79 12.50 -0.91
N ALA A 68 -30.23 12.08 0.27
CA ALA A 68 -29.77 10.84 0.88
C ALA A 68 -30.42 9.67 0.13
N GLN A 69 -30.14 9.54 -1.18
CA GLN A 69 -30.20 8.23 -1.81
C GLN A 69 -29.33 7.34 -0.93
N THR A 70 -29.97 6.35 -0.33
CA THR A 70 -29.29 5.17 0.19
C THR A 70 -28.25 4.79 -0.84
N ALA A 71 -26.97 4.97 -0.51
CA ALA A 71 -25.92 4.27 -1.21
C ALA A 71 -26.26 2.81 -0.99
N ALA A 72 -26.92 2.19 -1.98
CA ALA A 72 -27.13 0.76 -1.98
C ALA A 72 -25.73 0.18 -1.88
N ALA A 73 -25.38 -0.34 -0.70
CA ALA A 73 -24.19 -1.13 -0.54
C ALA A 73 -24.29 -2.19 -1.63
N GLN A 74 -23.43 -2.12 -2.63
CA GLN A 74 -23.46 -3.14 -3.67
C GLN A 74 -23.20 -4.46 -2.97
N ASP A 75 -24.06 -5.44 -3.22
CA ASP A 75 -23.87 -6.78 -2.70
C ASP A 75 -22.46 -7.23 -3.09
N TYR A 76 -21.59 -7.38 -2.10
CA TYR A 76 -20.24 -7.86 -2.30
C TYR A 76 -20.24 -9.37 -2.08
N PRO A 77 -19.77 -10.16 -3.06
CA PRO A 77 -19.15 -9.76 -4.32
C PRO A 77 -20.17 -9.56 -5.45
N ALA A 78 -20.05 -8.45 -6.18
CA ALA A 78 -20.95 -8.12 -7.29
C ALA A 78 -20.70 -8.98 -8.56
N ARG A 79 -19.49 -9.51 -8.71
CA ARG A 79 -19.03 -10.35 -9.82
C ARG A 79 -18.00 -11.38 -9.33
N GLU A 80 -17.45 -12.16 -10.24
CA GLU A 80 -16.39 -13.12 -9.94
C GLU A 80 -15.18 -12.48 -9.24
N ILE A 81 -14.56 -13.25 -8.34
CA ILE A 81 -13.32 -12.86 -7.65
C ILE A 81 -12.16 -13.50 -8.39
N ARG A 82 -11.10 -12.74 -8.64
CA ARG A 82 -9.85 -13.19 -9.25
C ARG A 82 -8.82 -13.43 -8.17
N ALA A 83 -8.47 -14.69 -7.94
CA ALA A 83 -7.43 -15.09 -7.01
C ALA A 83 -6.10 -15.22 -7.76
N ILE A 84 -5.20 -14.26 -7.55
CA ILE A 84 -3.89 -14.24 -8.18
C ILE A 84 -2.93 -15.13 -7.37
N CYS A 85 -2.36 -16.13 -8.04
CA CYS A 85 -1.37 -17.04 -7.52
C CYS A 85 0.02 -16.71 -8.06
N ASN A 86 1.01 -16.63 -7.19
CA ASN A 86 2.40 -16.33 -7.54
C ASN A 86 3.23 -17.58 -7.92
N TYR A 87 2.62 -18.76 -7.93
CA TYR A 87 3.25 -20.03 -8.28
C TYR A 87 2.79 -20.56 -9.64
N ALA A 88 3.59 -21.46 -10.22
CA ALA A 88 3.19 -22.21 -11.41
C ALA A 88 1.99 -23.11 -11.10
N ALA A 89 1.11 -23.27 -12.10
CA ALA A 89 -0.06 -24.13 -12.01
C ALA A 89 0.35 -25.58 -11.71
N GLY A 90 -0.33 -26.22 -10.76
CA GLY A 90 -0.05 -27.59 -10.35
C GLY A 90 1.10 -27.77 -9.35
N SER A 91 1.75 -26.68 -8.92
CA SER A 91 2.68 -26.73 -7.79
C SER A 91 1.95 -27.02 -6.48
N GLY A 92 2.65 -27.56 -5.48
CA GLY A 92 2.06 -27.86 -4.16
C GLY A 92 1.43 -26.62 -3.50
N ALA A 93 1.97 -25.42 -3.76
CA ALA A 93 1.40 -24.18 -3.27
C ALA A 93 0.14 -23.75 -4.06
N ASP A 94 0.07 -24.00 -5.37
CA ASP A 94 -1.13 -23.73 -6.18
C ASP A 94 -2.34 -24.58 -5.73
N LEU A 95 -2.10 -25.82 -5.27
CA LEU A 95 -3.16 -26.66 -4.69
C LEU A 95 -3.83 -26.01 -3.48
N ILE A 96 -3.04 -25.36 -2.63
CA ILE A 96 -3.55 -24.63 -1.46
C ILE A 96 -4.43 -23.46 -1.93
N VAL A 97 -3.95 -22.69 -2.92
CA VAL A 97 -4.72 -21.56 -3.49
C VAL A 97 -6.07 -22.03 -4.04
N ARG A 98 -6.08 -23.11 -4.83
CA ARG A 98 -7.30 -23.67 -5.42
C ARG A 98 -8.26 -24.20 -4.36
N PHE A 99 -7.75 -24.88 -3.33
CA PHE A 99 -8.57 -25.37 -2.22
C PHE A 99 -9.31 -24.22 -1.53
N TYR A 100 -8.59 -23.15 -1.15
CA TYR A 100 -9.23 -21.99 -0.51
C TYR A 100 -10.13 -21.20 -1.46
N SER A 101 -9.79 -21.12 -2.75
CA SER A 101 -10.62 -20.47 -3.76
C SER A 101 -11.96 -21.18 -3.95
N ASP A 102 -11.99 -22.51 -3.96
CA ASP A 102 -13.23 -23.31 -4.01
C ASP A 102 -14.11 -23.05 -2.79
N GLN A 103 -13.53 -23.08 -1.59
CA GLN A 103 -14.26 -22.78 -0.35
C GLN A 103 -14.80 -21.35 -0.33
N LEU A 104 -13.97 -20.38 -0.74
CA LEU A 104 -14.39 -18.98 -0.84
C LEU A 104 -15.53 -18.83 -1.86
N SER A 105 -15.49 -19.55 -2.97
CA SER A 105 -16.54 -19.50 -3.98
C SER A 105 -17.89 -19.97 -3.44
N ARG A 106 -17.88 -21.05 -2.63
CA ARG A 106 -19.09 -21.57 -1.96
C ARG A 106 -19.66 -20.57 -0.96
N LEU A 107 -18.80 -19.91 -0.19
CA LEU A 107 -19.22 -18.91 0.81
C LEU A 107 -19.71 -17.62 0.17
N ALA A 108 -19.04 -17.17 -0.89
CA ALA A 108 -19.34 -15.92 -1.57
C ALA A 108 -20.54 -16.03 -2.52
N GLY A 109 -20.97 -17.25 -2.88
CA GLY A 109 -22.03 -17.48 -3.87
C GLY A 109 -21.66 -17.00 -5.28
N LYS A 110 -20.37 -16.73 -5.52
CA LYS A 110 -19.81 -16.25 -6.79
C LYS A 110 -18.56 -17.08 -7.14
N PRO A 111 -18.25 -17.27 -8.43
CA PRO A 111 -17.06 -17.98 -8.83
C PRO A 111 -15.79 -17.24 -8.38
N VAL A 112 -14.79 -18.02 -7.95
CA VAL A 112 -13.42 -17.53 -7.67
C VAL A 112 -12.50 -18.14 -8.71
N ILE A 113 -11.95 -17.31 -9.59
CA ILE A 113 -11.09 -17.73 -10.70
C ILE A 113 -9.62 -17.60 -10.29
N VAL A 114 -8.89 -18.72 -10.32
CA VAL A 114 -7.45 -18.74 -10.00
C VAL A 114 -6.64 -18.38 -11.24
N GLU A 115 -5.83 -17.33 -11.14
CA GLU A 115 -4.90 -16.90 -12.18
C GLU A 115 -3.45 -17.03 -11.72
N ASN A 116 -2.72 -17.93 -12.35
CA ASN A 116 -1.30 -18.12 -12.07
C ASN A 116 -0.45 -17.07 -12.82
N LYS A 117 0.31 -16.27 -12.07
CA LYS A 117 1.28 -15.29 -12.58
C LYS A 117 2.67 -15.54 -11.96
N PRO A 118 3.33 -16.65 -12.31
CA PRO A 118 4.67 -16.95 -11.81
C PRO A 118 5.73 -16.01 -12.41
N GLY A 119 6.81 -15.78 -11.67
CA GLY A 119 7.98 -15.04 -12.14
C GLY A 119 8.60 -14.14 -11.07
N ALA A 120 9.92 -13.93 -11.17
CA ALA A 120 10.70 -13.08 -10.26
C ALA A 120 10.39 -13.33 -8.76
N GLN A 121 10.39 -14.59 -8.32
CA GLN A 121 10.02 -14.97 -6.95
C GLN A 121 8.63 -14.45 -6.51
N GLY A 122 7.68 -14.38 -7.43
CA GLY A 122 6.32 -13.90 -7.19
C GLY A 122 6.15 -12.39 -7.25
N MET A 123 7.21 -11.61 -7.53
CA MET A 123 7.11 -10.16 -7.65
C MET A 123 6.18 -9.73 -8.78
N VAL A 124 6.06 -10.51 -9.87
CA VAL A 124 5.16 -10.21 -11.00
C VAL A 124 3.69 -10.23 -10.56
N ALA A 125 3.30 -11.25 -9.78
CA ALA A 125 1.95 -11.35 -9.23
C ALA A 125 1.67 -10.21 -8.23
N ASN A 126 2.64 -9.94 -7.36
CA ASN A 126 2.52 -8.87 -6.37
C ASN A 126 2.37 -7.50 -7.03
N GLU A 127 3.19 -7.18 -8.03
CA GLU A 127 3.10 -5.93 -8.80
C GLU A 127 1.75 -5.82 -9.52
N PHE A 128 1.25 -6.90 -10.10
CA PHE A 128 -0.04 -6.93 -10.76
C PHE A 128 -1.18 -6.59 -9.79
N VAL A 129 -1.17 -7.15 -8.58
CA VAL A 129 -2.20 -6.88 -7.57
C VAL A 129 -2.05 -5.50 -6.95
N ALA A 130 -0.82 -5.04 -6.70
CA ALA A 130 -0.57 -3.67 -6.21
C ALA A 130 -1.13 -2.60 -7.15
N LYS A 131 -1.13 -2.87 -8.47
CA LYS A 131 -1.70 -1.98 -9.50
C LYS A 131 -3.17 -2.27 -9.83
N ALA A 132 -3.77 -3.29 -9.22
CA ALA A 132 -5.15 -3.65 -9.47
C ALA A 132 -6.10 -2.61 -8.86
N ARG A 133 -7.36 -2.63 -9.32
CA ARG A 133 -8.40 -1.78 -8.72
C ARG A 133 -8.63 -2.22 -7.27
N PRO A 134 -8.72 -1.30 -6.31
CA PRO A 134 -8.99 -1.61 -4.90
C PRO A 134 -10.49 -1.88 -4.68
N ASP A 135 -11.09 -2.75 -5.49
CA ASP A 135 -12.52 -3.12 -5.44
C ASP A 135 -12.78 -4.43 -4.68
N GLY A 136 -11.72 -5.05 -4.12
CA GLY A 136 -11.78 -6.31 -3.36
C GLY A 136 -11.92 -7.57 -4.24
N LEU A 137 -12.17 -7.40 -5.53
CA LEU A 137 -12.42 -8.51 -6.46
C LEU A 137 -11.14 -9.12 -7.03
N THR A 138 -9.98 -8.50 -6.75
CA THR A 138 -8.67 -9.08 -7.03
C THR A 138 -7.99 -9.36 -5.70
N ILE A 139 -7.80 -10.64 -5.37
CA ILE A 139 -7.15 -11.07 -4.14
C ILE A 139 -5.81 -11.73 -4.48
N LEU A 140 -4.82 -11.49 -3.64
CA LEU A 140 -3.51 -12.13 -3.74
C LEU A 140 -3.40 -13.23 -2.68
N ILE A 141 -3.13 -14.45 -3.11
CA ILE A 141 -2.80 -15.55 -2.20
C ILE A 141 -1.32 -15.84 -2.40
N THR A 142 -0.50 -15.44 -1.42
CA THR A 142 0.96 -15.46 -1.51
C THR A 142 1.57 -15.73 -0.13
N PRO A 143 2.76 -16.37 -0.04
CA PRO A 143 3.51 -16.50 1.21
C PRO A 143 4.04 -15.13 1.68
N VAL A 144 3.33 -14.50 2.61
CA VAL A 144 3.65 -13.15 3.10
C VAL A 144 5.10 -13.04 3.62
N SER A 145 5.61 -14.08 4.28
CA SER A 145 6.95 -14.07 4.87
C SER A 145 8.06 -13.90 3.82
N SER A 146 8.01 -14.65 2.72
CA SER A 146 9.09 -14.70 1.72
C SER A 146 8.93 -13.67 0.60
N THR A 147 7.74 -13.52 0.04
CA THR A 147 7.56 -12.74 -1.20
C THR A 147 7.12 -11.30 -0.96
N VAL A 148 6.57 -11.00 0.23
CA VAL A 148 6.12 -9.65 0.59
C VAL A 148 7.09 -9.01 1.58
N ASN A 149 7.35 -9.67 2.72
CA ASN A 149 8.14 -9.09 3.81
C ASN A 149 9.66 -9.18 3.59
N LEU A 150 10.17 -10.30 3.07
CA LEU A 150 11.61 -10.48 2.79
C LEU A 150 12.06 -9.78 1.51
N ALA A 151 11.15 -9.46 0.60
CA ALA A 151 11.50 -8.92 -0.71
C ALA A 151 12.30 -7.60 -0.66
N PRO A 152 11.99 -6.60 0.20
CA PRO A 152 12.82 -5.40 0.38
C PRO A 152 14.26 -5.65 0.85
N SER A 153 14.51 -6.77 1.53
CA SER A 153 15.85 -7.14 1.98
C SER A 153 16.62 -7.94 0.93
N LEU A 154 15.91 -8.59 0.00
CA LEU A 154 16.51 -9.44 -1.03
C LEU A 154 16.72 -8.71 -2.36
N PHE A 155 15.84 -7.78 -2.72
CA PHE A 155 15.86 -7.09 -4.01
C PHE A 155 16.16 -5.59 -3.83
N ARG A 156 17.07 -5.06 -4.65
CA ARG A 156 17.45 -3.63 -4.61
C ARG A 156 16.35 -2.69 -5.07
N GLN A 157 15.48 -3.15 -5.96
CA GLN A 157 14.40 -2.37 -6.55
C GLN A 157 13.14 -3.21 -6.56
N LEU A 158 12.06 -2.63 -6.03
CA LEU A 158 10.72 -3.20 -6.03
C LEU A 158 9.77 -2.20 -6.69
N SER A 159 8.86 -2.74 -7.50
CA SER A 159 7.80 -1.97 -8.17
C SER A 159 6.59 -1.69 -7.26
N TYR A 160 6.62 -2.17 -6.01
CA TYR A 160 5.55 -2.06 -5.02
C TYR A 160 6.11 -1.85 -3.61
N ASP A 161 5.31 -1.25 -2.73
CA ASP A 161 5.56 -1.10 -1.30
C ASP A 161 4.74 -2.15 -0.52
N PRO A 162 5.37 -3.17 0.09
CA PRO A 162 4.67 -4.26 0.76
C PRO A 162 3.83 -3.81 1.96
N GLN A 163 4.12 -2.65 2.56
CA GLN A 163 3.37 -2.13 3.70
C GLN A 163 2.20 -1.22 3.30
N LYS A 164 2.27 -0.57 2.13
CA LYS A 164 1.26 0.42 1.70
C LYS A 164 0.32 -0.10 0.62
N ASP A 165 0.81 -0.97 -0.26
CA ASP A 165 0.06 -1.37 -1.45
C ASP A 165 -0.84 -2.60 -1.21
N PHE A 166 -0.73 -3.25 -0.05
CA PHE A 166 -1.53 -4.42 0.30
C PHE A 166 -2.27 -4.24 1.62
N ALA A 167 -3.56 -4.61 1.61
CA ALA A 167 -4.34 -4.80 2.83
C ALA A 167 -4.30 -6.28 3.23
N ALA A 168 -3.77 -6.58 4.42
CA ALA A 168 -3.77 -7.94 4.94
C ALA A 168 -5.20 -8.37 5.33
N VAL A 169 -5.68 -9.47 4.74
CA VAL A 169 -7.01 -10.01 5.03
C VAL A 169 -6.94 -11.05 6.14
N THR A 170 -6.24 -12.15 5.91
CA THR A 170 -6.07 -13.24 6.88
C THR A 170 -4.92 -14.17 6.50
N THR A 171 -4.42 -14.93 7.47
CA THR A 171 -3.46 -16.03 7.24
C THR A 171 -4.24 -17.31 6.98
N LEU A 172 -4.01 -17.94 5.83
CA LEU A 172 -4.69 -19.18 5.44
C LEU A 172 -4.05 -20.42 6.07
N ALA A 173 -2.72 -20.52 5.96
CA ALA A 173 -1.95 -21.66 6.42
C ALA A 173 -0.55 -21.24 6.86
N THR A 174 0.00 -21.97 7.83
CA THR A 174 1.41 -21.89 8.22
C THR A 174 2.10 -23.14 7.72
N VAL A 175 3.15 -22.97 6.91
CA VAL A 175 3.88 -24.08 6.31
C VAL A 175 5.27 -24.15 6.93
N SER A 176 5.66 -25.34 7.41
CA SER A 176 7.01 -25.58 7.92
C SER A 176 7.90 -26.12 6.82
N PHE A 177 9.09 -25.54 6.67
CA PHE A 177 10.11 -26.06 5.75
C PHE A 177 10.81 -27.27 6.36
N THR A 178 11.05 -28.29 5.54
CA THR A 178 11.82 -29.47 5.91
C THR A 178 13.10 -29.53 5.11
N LEU A 179 14.16 -30.05 5.73
CA LEU A 179 15.44 -30.28 5.08
C LEU A 179 15.50 -31.73 4.64
N ALA A 180 15.68 -31.95 3.35
CA ALA A 180 15.87 -33.28 2.78
C ALA A 180 17.28 -33.38 2.17
N VAL A 181 17.89 -34.55 2.28
CA VAL A 181 19.14 -34.90 1.64
C VAL A 181 18.90 -36.05 0.65
N ASP A 182 19.80 -36.19 -0.33
CA ASP A 182 19.77 -37.35 -1.23
C ASP A 182 19.88 -38.64 -0.40
N ALA A 183 18.91 -39.55 -0.59
CA ALA A 183 18.85 -40.83 0.10
C ALA A 183 20.09 -41.71 -0.12
N LYS A 184 20.88 -41.46 -1.17
CA LYS A 184 22.13 -42.16 -1.43
C LYS A 184 23.30 -41.68 -0.56
N LYS A 185 23.19 -40.52 0.08
CA LYS A 185 24.25 -39.99 0.95
C LYS A 185 24.10 -40.58 2.36
N PRO A 186 25.21 -40.96 3.02
CA PRO A 186 25.20 -41.47 4.40
C PRO A 186 25.07 -40.31 5.39
N ILE A 187 23.95 -39.57 5.31
CA ILE A 187 23.66 -38.40 6.13
C ILE A 187 22.30 -38.64 6.78
N HIS A 188 22.32 -38.93 8.08
CA HIS A 188 21.13 -39.25 8.87
C HIS A 188 20.84 -38.20 9.95
N SER A 189 21.74 -37.23 10.12
CA SER A 189 21.59 -36.15 11.08
C SER A 189 22.06 -34.81 10.51
N ILE A 190 21.59 -33.71 11.12
CA ILE A 190 22.04 -32.36 10.76
C ILE A 190 23.54 -32.21 11.05
N GLN A 191 24.03 -32.83 12.13
CA GLN A 191 25.44 -32.83 12.49
C GLN A 191 26.30 -33.49 11.39
N GLU A 192 25.87 -34.63 10.86
CA GLU A 192 26.52 -35.30 9.73
C GLU A 192 26.48 -34.45 8.47
N LEU A 193 25.36 -33.79 8.18
CA LEU A 193 25.25 -32.89 7.03
C LEU A 193 26.27 -31.75 7.14
N VAL A 194 26.35 -31.10 8.32
CA VAL A 194 27.30 -30.02 8.56
C VAL A 194 28.75 -30.51 8.44
N ALA A 195 29.06 -31.68 8.98
CA ALA A 195 30.39 -32.29 8.87
C ALA A 195 30.74 -32.57 7.40
N HIS A 196 29.81 -33.17 6.65
CA HIS A 196 29.99 -33.48 5.23
C HIS A 196 30.23 -32.21 4.39
N LEU A 197 29.42 -31.16 4.59
CA LEU A 197 29.57 -29.89 3.86
C LEU A 197 30.86 -29.14 4.23
N LYS A 198 31.31 -29.22 5.48
CA LYS A 198 32.59 -28.63 5.91
C LYS A 198 33.79 -29.38 5.34
N ALA A 199 33.71 -30.69 5.20
CA ALA A 199 34.77 -31.52 4.62
C ALA A 199 34.93 -31.29 3.11
N GLN A 200 33.85 -30.92 2.42
CA GLN A 200 33.84 -30.66 0.96
C GLN A 200 33.38 -29.23 0.64
N PRO A 201 34.16 -28.21 1.02
CA PRO A 201 33.77 -26.82 0.78
C PRO A 201 33.62 -26.59 -0.73
N ARG A 202 32.47 -26.01 -1.14
CA ARG A 202 32.06 -25.70 -2.53
C ARG A 202 31.45 -26.85 -3.35
N GLN A 203 31.26 -28.05 -2.79
CA GLN A 203 30.57 -29.15 -3.50
C GLN A 203 29.11 -29.35 -3.07
N GLY A 204 28.62 -28.52 -2.14
CA GLY A 204 27.22 -28.52 -1.71
C GLY A 204 26.34 -27.73 -2.66
N PHE A 205 25.52 -28.41 -3.45
CA PHE A 205 24.39 -27.82 -4.15
C PHE A 205 23.11 -28.07 -3.36
N TYR A 206 22.24 -27.07 -3.29
CA TYR A 206 20.91 -27.20 -2.71
C TYR A 206 19.88 -26.67 -3.69
N GLY A 207 18.71 -27.30 -3.70
CA GLY A 207 17.53 -26.79 -4.37
C GLY A 207 16.62 -26.12 -3.35
N ALA A 208 16.03 -25.00 -3.72
CA ALA A 208 14.89 -24.43 -3.03
C ALA A 208 13.73 -24.41 -4.04
N THR A 209 12.55 -24.84 -3.59
CA THR A 209 11.31 -24.87 -4.37
C THR A 209 10.46 -23.64 -4.10
#